data_AF-K9YQP3-F1
#
_entry.id   AF-K9YQP3-F1
#
_cell.length_a   1.000
_cell.length_b   1.000
_cell.length_c   1.000
_cell.angle_alpha   90.00
_cell.angle_beta   90.00
_cell.angle_gamma   90.00
#
_symmetry.space_group_name_H-M   'P 1'
#
loop_
_entity.id
_entity.type
_entity.pdbx_description
1 polymer ?
#
loop_
_entity_poly.entity_id
_entity_poly.type
_entity_poly.pdbx_seq_one_letter_code
_entity_poly.pdbx_strand_id
1 'polypeptide(L)'
;MTQNVILQGSFQSTDFLRSFNIFGDQGNFRRPEGRPVDEFEFSLTSNASPTLTVTSPNLTGSADFKLILINTNTSQVVASSTSAGGSATISSTALNSGVNYRLQVVGRGGAAPLPNLFGFTPTPNYTLQATLPQLGTPQFQTFQPRVGTFTTISSGLNSVSATGVLANSDNLFVARQSDPFNEKIVGFTDAEAADINGIGNGRVGFADEYRFSVDNPGSASNVIITITGVGGNALGINNSGPYVAVLNDSTGDIIGQTAYNVAGFATDFIADDNTTVIDIPAATINTLVNNGDNLRLKIAGFEVEGGAEIGNVNSSRTLGYNVNIFSSGRNISLEERTPAPIGGPQFLTLDSSTAQIAYVAYYGRPADPSGRTFWSNVLANSNISYSPRSGDVLANLPQAAQDAYSQFVNDFGNSTESGQLFGGLNTVARINQIYQQLFNRQADNDGLNFWFNAINSGDVSLPAAALEIALGATSGDLTILENKIDSSNLFTTSLVNQGVASRYDGQVAVGIGRDFLSNVGLSVATQAQVNTAINSLPV
;
A
#
# COMPACT_ATOMS: atom_id res chain seq x y z
N MET A 1 -20.68 2.68 -24.15
CA MET A 1 -20.74 3.05 -22.71
C MET A 1 -19.33 3.57 -22.34
N THR A 2 -18.94 3.80 -21.09
CA THR A 2 -17.58 4.24 -20.70
C THR A 2 -17.04 3.26 -19.66
N GLN A 3 -15.78 2.80 -19.75
CA GLN A 3 -15.18 2.09 -18.62
C GLN A 3 -14.77 3.15 -17.61
N ASN A 4 -15.38 3.12 -16.43
CA ASN A 4 -15.09 4.03 -15.33
C ASN A 4 -14.55 3.23 -14.16
N VAL A 5 -13.33 3.57 -13.73
CA VAL A 5 -12.76 3.08 -12.47
C VAL A 5 -12.81 4.23 -11.48
N ILE A 6 -13.36 3.98 -10.30
CA ILE A 6 -13.44 4.96 -9.22
C ILE A 6 -12.75 4.35 -8.01
N LEU A 7 -11.74 5.06 -7.52
CA LEU A 7 -11.03 4.75 -6.30
C LEU A 7 -11.23 5.90 -5.31
N GLN A 8 -11.30 5.56 -4.03
CA GLN A 8 -11.30 6.52 -2.95
C GLN A 8 -9.91 6.51 -2.31
N GLY A 9 -9.39 7.69 -2.02
CA GLY A 9 -8.14 7.88 -1.31
C GLY A 9 -8.30 8.88 -0.18
N SER A 10 -7.39 8.81 0.77
CA SER A 10 -7.33 9.72 1.91
C SER A 10 -5.86 9.87 2.27
N PHE A 11 -5.39 11.09 2.54
CA PHE A 11 -3.98 11.22 2.93
C PHE A 11 -3.77 10.72 4.36
N GLN A 12 -3.24 9.50 4.52
CA GLN A 12 -3.05 8.84 5.81
C GLN A 12 -1.61 8.96 6.32
N SER A 13 -1.41 8.61 7.59
CA SER A 13 -0.07 8.57 8.13
C SER A 13 0.82 7.57 7.42
N THR A 14 0.26 6.45 6.95
CA THR A 14 0.93 5.41 6.17
C THR A 14 1.42 5.86 4.80
N ASP A 15 0.99 7.01 4.30
CA ASP A 15 1.36 7.47 2.96
C ASP A 15 2.85 7.76 2.86
N PHE A 16 3.35 7.71 1.62
CA PHE A 16 4.75 7.98 1.38
C PHE A 16 5.01 9.49 1.48
N LEU A 17 5.45 9.98 2.64
CA LEU A 17 5.80 11.40 2.80
C LEU A 17 6.99 11.78 1.88
N ARG A 18 6.91 12.85 1.11
CA ARG A 18 8.05 13.44 0.41
C ARG A 18 8.52 14.68 1.16
N SER A 19 9.76 14.70 1.64
CA SER A 19 10.37 15.88 2.25
C SER A 19 11.56 16.36 1.44
N PHE A 20 11.43 17.43 0.65
CA PHE A 20 12.56 17.90 -0.17
C PHE A 20 12.56 19.42 -0.44
N ASN A 21 12.12 20.27 0.49
CA ASN A 21 12.27 21.72 0.27
C ASN A 21 13.51 22.26 0.98
N ILE A 22 14.40 22.92 0.22
CA ILE A 22 15.29 23.96 0.75
C ILE A 22 14.70 25.28 0.28
N PHE A 23 14.21 26.11 1.21
CA PHE A 23 14.05 27.54 0.93
C PHE A 23 15.30 28.27 1.40
N GLY A 24 16.09 28.73 0.42
CA GLY A 24 17.00 29.83 0.62
C GLY A 24 16.32 31.07 0.08
N ASP A 25 15.74 31.88 0.95
CA ASP A 25 15.66 33.33 0.72
C ASP A 25 15.99 34.03 2.03
N GLN A 26 16.94 34.95 1.91
CA GLN A 26 17.59 35.69 2.98
C GLN A 26 16.56 36.21 4.01
N GLY A 27 16.53 35.61 5.20
CA GLY A 27 15.98 36.26 6.40
C GLY A 27 14.78 35.62 7.10
N ASN A 28 14.16 34.56 6.59
CA ASN A 28 13.11 33.84 7.34
C ASN A 28 13.25 32.33 7.19
N PHE A 29 13.71 31.66 8.26
CA PHE A 29 13.74 30.20 8.38
C PHE A 29 12.32 29.63 8.23
N ARG A 30 11.99 29.07 7.06
CA ARG A 30 10.80 28.24 6.90
C ARG A 30 11.20 26.78 7.01
N ARG A 31 10.43 26.03 7.80
CA ARG A 31 10.63 24.61 8.06
C ARG A 31 10.43 23.82 6.76
N PRO A 32 11.24 22.80 6.45
CA PRO A 32 10.95 21.89 5.35
C PRO A 32 9.63 21.15 5.60
N GLU A 33 8.80 21.03 4.56
CA GLU A 33 7.47 20.44 4.64
C GLU A 33 7.48 19.05 3.98
N GLY A 34 7.14 18.02 4.75
CA GLY A 34 6.81 16.71 4.19
C GLY A 34 5.41 16.76 3.56
N ARG A 35 5.25 16.12 2.39
CA ARG A 35 3.97 16.05 1.66
C ARG A 35 3.51 14.59 1.53
N PRO A 36 2.29 14.23 1.95
CA PRO A 36 1.80 12.86 1.77
C PRO A 36 1.62 12.56 0.29
N VAL A 37 1.97 11.33 -0.10
CA VAL A 37 1.84 10.84 -1.46
C VAL A 37 1.19 9.48 -1.43
N ASP A 38 0.06 9.41 -2.11
CA ASP A 38 -0.52 8.16 -2.56
C ASP A 38 -0.01 7.83 -3.95
N GLU A 39 0.28 6.57 -4.18
CA GLU A 39 0.71 6.06 -5.48
C GLU A 39 -0.30 5.05 -5.98
N PHE A 40 -0.64 5.14 -7.26
CA PHE A 40 -1.51 4.20 -7.95
C PHE A 40 -0.77 3.60 -9.13
N GLU A 41 -0.93 2.31 -9.37
CA GLU A 41 -0.31 1.62 -10.50
C GLU A 41 -1.38 1.10 -11.46
N PHE A 42 -1.14 1.29 -12.75
CA PHE A 42 -2.08 0.89 -13.80
C PHE A 42 -1.41 0.56 -15.14
N SER A 43 -2.07 -0.25 -15.96
CA SER A 43 -1.68 -0.56 -17.34
C SER A 43 -2.91 -0.67 -18.25
N LEU A 44 -2.69 -0.63 -19.57
CA LEU A 44 -3.76 -0.68 -20.57
C LEU A 44 -3.63 -1.92 -21.47
N THR A 45 -4.77 -2.48 -21.90
CA THR A 45 -4.83 -3.61 -22.85
C THR A 45 -4.65 -3.22 -24.32
N SER A 46 -4.72 -1.92 -24.63
CA SER A 46 -4.30 -1.35 -25.93
C SER A 46 -3.99 0.15 -25.75
N ASN A 47 -3.38 0.78 -26.75
CA ASN A 47 -3.01 2.20 -26.69
C ASN A 47 -4.25 3.09 -26.53
N ALA A 48 -4.23 4.04 -25.61
CA ALA A 48 -5.36 4.95 -25.37
C ALA A 48 -4.94 6.27 -24.70
N SER A 49 -5.88 7.21 -24.60
CA SER A 49 -5.69 8.45 -23.85
C SER A 49 -6.75 8.57 -22.74
N PRO A 50 -6.54 7.93 -21.58
CA PRO A 50 -7.48 7.99 -20.48
C PRO A 50 -7.61 9.42 -19.93
N THR A 51 -8.75 9.68 -19.30
CA THR A 51 -8.93 10.86 -18.45
C THR A 51 -8.80 10.43 -17.01
N LEU A 52 -7.78 10.94 -16.31
CA LEU A 52 -7.51 10.69 -14.89
C LEU A 52 -7.84 11.97 -14.13
N THR A 53 -8.84 11.92 -13.27
CA THR A 53 -9.30 13.07 -12.48
C THR A 53 -9.27 12.73 -11.01
N VAL A 54 -8.61 13.57 -10.22
CA VAL A 54 -8.77 13.56 -8.76
C VAL A 54 -9.61 14.75 -8.36
N THR A 55 -10.66 14.48 -7.59
CA THR A 55 -11.52 15.49 -6.99
C THR A 55 -11.49 15.35 -5.47
N SER A 56 -11.49 16.46 -4.75
CA SER A 56 -11.60 16.44 -3.29
C SER A 56 -12.62 17.47 -2.83
N PRO A 57 -13.55 17.10 -1.95
CA PRO A 57 -14.45 18.07 -1.32
C PRO A 57 -13.73 18.94 -0.27
N ASN A 58 -12.58 18.49 0.26
CA ASN A 58 -11.89 19.14 1.37
C ASN A 58 -10.67 19.96 0.94
N LEU A 59 -10.13 19.69 -0.25
CA LEU A 59 -8.94 20.36 -0.80
C LEU A 59 -9.36 21.27 -1.96
N THR A 60 -9.97 22.43 -1.67
CA THR A 60 -10.63 23.27 -2.68
C THR A 60 -9.75 24.40 -3.23
N GLY A 61 -8.58 24.63 -2.64
CA GLY A 61 -7.62 25.64 -3.04
C GLY A 61 -6.88 25.30 -4.34
N SER A 62 -6.28 26.33 -4.95
CA SER A 62 -5.38 26.14 -6.09
C SER A 62 -4.06 25.55 -5.60
N ALA A 63 -3.70 24.38 -6.14
CA ALA A 63 -2.50 23.59 -5.83
C ALA A 63 -2.50 22.83 -4.50
N ASP A 64 -3.67 22.57 -3.89
CA ASP A 64 -3.81 21.75 -2.68
C ASP A 64 -3.44 20.26 -2.88
N PHE A 65 -3.42 19.81 -4.12
CA PHE A 65 -2.82 18.54 -4.51
C PHE A 65 -2.38 18.55 -5.97
N LYS A 66 -1.56 17.56 -6.35
CA LYS A 66 -0.98 17.42 -7.69
C LYS A 66 -0.97 15.97 -8.14
N LEU A 67 -1.24 15.76 -9.43
CA LEU A 67 -1.12 14.49 -10.13
C LEU A 67 0.18 14.44 -10.91
N ILE A 68 0.89 13.32 -10.83
CA ILE A 68 2.10 13.06 -11.61
C ILE A 68 1.99 11.66 -12.19
N LEU A 69 2.03 11.57 -13.51
CA LEU A 69 1.97 10.31 -14.23
C LEU A 69 3.36 9.95 -14.74
N ILE A 70 3.81 8.76 -14.38
CA ILE A 70 5.17 8.27 -14.62
C ILE A 70 5.10 6.97 -15.42
N ASN A 71 5.93 6.85 -16.45
CA ASN A 71 6.16 5.60 -17.16
C ASN A 71 7.26 4.82 -16.43
N THR A 72 6.92 3.67 -15.85
CA THR A 72 7.86 2.92 -15.00
C THR A 72 8.95 2.20 -15.80
N ASN A 73 8.71 1.89 -17.07
CA ASN A 73 9.72 1.27 -17.94
C ASN A 73 10.85 2.23 -18.27
N THR A 74 10.59 3.54 -18.26
CA THR A 74 11.56 4.57 -18.66
C THR A 74 11.95 5.53 -17.54
N SER A 75 11.31 5.41 -16.38
CA SER A 75 11.44 6.36 -15.27
C SER A 75 11.19 7.82 -15.73
N GLN A 76 10.26 8.05 -16.65
CA GLN A 76 9.96 9.39 -17.17
C GLN A 76 8.59 9.88 -16.70
N VAL A 77 8.53 11.14 -16.25
CA VAL A 77 7.26 11.85 -16.04
C VAL A 77 6.65 12.15 -17.41
N VAL A 78 5.50 11.53 -17.71
CA VAL A 78 4.82 11.66 -19.00
C VAL A 78 3.67 12.67 -18.98
N ALA A 79 3.10 12.97 -17.81
CA ALA A 79 2.11 14.02 -17.64
C ALA A 79 2.05 14.46 -16.17
N SER A 80 1.53 15.67 -15.91
CA SER A 80 1.19 16.10 -14.56
C SER A 80 0.06 17.12 -14.60
N SER A 81 -0.67 17.28 -13.49
CA SER A 81 -1.70 18.30 -13.34
C SER A 81 -1.71 18.81 -11.91
N THR A 82 -1.81 20.11 -11.74
CA THR A 82 -2.01 20.74 -10.43
C THR A 82 -3.50 20.99 -10.21
N SER A 83 -3.97 20.90 -8.97
CA SER A 83 -5.37 21.15 -8.64
C SER A 83 -5.76 22.63 -8.79
N ALA A 84 -6.99 22.86 -9.24
CA ALA A 84 -7.66 24.15 -9.21
C ALA A 84 -9.14 23.93 -8.86
N GLY A 85 -9.65 24.65 -7.87
CA GLY A 85 -11.05 24.49 -7.42
C GLY A 85 -11.37 23.08 -6.90
N GLY A 86 -10.39 22.40 -6.32
CA GLY A 86 -10.52 21.03 -5.79
C GLY A 86 -10.59 19.89 -6.80
N SER A 87 -10.16 20.15 -8.03
CA SER A 87 -9.98 19.12 -9.06
C SER A 87 -8.62 19.24 -9.74
N ALA A 88 -7.98 18.11 -10.03
CA ALA A 88 -6.82 18.01 -10.93
C ALA A 88 -7.10 16.94 -11.99
N THR A 89 -6.80 17.21 -13.26
CA THR A 89 -7.14 16.31 -14.37
C THR A 89 -5.98 16.17 -15.35
N ILE A 90 -5.58 14.93 -15.60
CA ILE A 90 -4.73 14.55 -16.74
C ILE A 90 -5.64 13.98 -17.82
N SER A 91 -5.62 14.60 -19.00
CA SER A 91 -6.38 14.16 -20.18
C SER A 91 -5.52 14.30 -21.43
N SER A 92 -5.91 13.65 -22.53
CA SER A 92 -5.22 13.71 -23.84
C SER A 92 -3.77 13.17 -23.87
N THR A 93 -3.26 12.65 -22.76
CA THR A 93 -1.96 11.96 -22.72
C THR A 93 -2.10 10.58 -23.36
N ALA A 94 -1.41 10.33 -24.48
CA ALA A 94 -1.36 9.02 -25.11
C ALA A 94 -0.50 8.05 -24.29
N LEU A 95 -1.09 6.92 -23.92
CA LEU A 95 -0.47 5.85 -23.16
C LEU A 95 -0.45 4.56 -23.98
N ASN A 96 0.62 3.79 -23.82
CA ASN A 96 0.87 2.59 -24.60
C ASN A 96 0.38 1.34 -23.86
N SER A 97 -0.11 0.38 -24.64
CA SER A 97 -0.46 -0.95 -24.19
C SER A 97 0.72 -1.67 -23.57
N GLY A 98 0.49 -2.46 -22.52
CA GLY A 98 1.53 -3.29 -21.90
C GLY A 98 2.65 -2.51 -21.21
N VAL A 99 2.48 -1.20 -21.01
CA VAL A 99 3.37 -0.36 -20.20
C VAL A 99 2.71 -0.15 -18.84
N ASN A 100 3.49 -0.32 -17.77
CA ASN A 100 3.07 0.02 -16.42
C ASN A 100 3.27 1.53 -16.18
N TYR A 101 2.25 2.15 -15.62
CA TYR A 101 2.24 3.55 -15.26
C TYR A 101 2.00 3.71 -13.77
N ARG A 102 2.69 4.66 -13.15
CA ARG A 102 2.41 5.08 -11.78
C ARG A 102 1.85 6.49 -11.77
N LEU A 103 0.69 6.64 -11.17
CA LEU A 103 0.04 7.92 -10.89
C LEU A 103 0.27 8.26 -9.42
N GLN A 104 0.97 9.34 -9.16
CA GLN A 104 1.15 9.88 -7.81
C GLN A 104 0.16 10.99 -7.56
N VAL A 105 -0.54 10.92 -6.43
CA VAL A 105 -1.40 11.98 -5.90
C VAL A 105 -0.66 12.58 -4.71
N VAL A 106 -0.15 13.79 -4.89
CA VAL A 106 0.68 14.49 -3.91
C VAL A 106 -0.17 15.54 -3.20
N GLY A 107 -0.34 15.41 -1.89
CA GLY A 107 -1.09 16.38 -1.08
C GLY A 107 -0.28 17.63 -0.71
N ARG A 108 -0.98 18.76 -0.54
CA ARG A 108 -0.46 20.04 -0.05
C ARG A 108 -1.41 20.63 0.99
N GLY A 109 -0.94 20.79 2.23
CA GLY A 109 -1.65 21.60 3.23
C GLY A 109 -1.64 23.07 2.81
N GLY A 110 -2.74 23.79 3.01
CA GLY A 110 -2.76 25.24 2.75
C GLY A 110 -1.68 25.97 3.56
N ALA A 111 -1.32 27.20 3.15
CA ALA A 111 -0.21 28.02 3.68
C ALA A 111 -0.33 28.49 5.16
N ALA A 112 -1.09 27.77 6.00
CA ALA A 112 -1.24 28.09 7.41
C ALA A 112 0.03 27.71 8.22
N PRO A 113 0.40 28.48 9.26
CA PRO A 113 1.53 28.15 10.12
C PRO A 113 1.27 26.86 10.91
N LEU A 114 2.15 25.86 10.72
CA LEU A 114 2.07 24.49 11.22
C LEU A 114 2.26 24.35 12.74
N PRO A 115 1.69 23.28 13.33
CA PRO A 115 2.57 22.19 13.78
C PRO A 115 2.13 20.76 13.38
N ASN A 116 1.33 20.55 12.33
CA ASN A 116 0.95 19.19 11.92
C ASN A 116 1.07 18.97 10.41
N LEU A 117 1.97 18.08 9.98
CA LEU A 117 1.98 17.61 8.60
C LEU A 117 0.72 16.81 8.23
N PHE A 118 -0.09 16.41 9.23
CA PHE A 118 -1.50 15.97 9.08
C PHE A 118 -2.51 17.10 9.30
N GLY A 119 -2.16 18.36 9.02
CA GLY A 119 -2.96 19.56 9.26
C GLY A 119 -4.30 19.66 8.55
N PHE A 120 -4.71 18.60 7.88
CA PHE A 120 -6.09 18.37 7.53
C PHE A 120 -6.80 17.80 8.77
N THR A 121 -7.45 18.68 9.51
CA THR A 121 -8.47 18.26 10.46
C THR A 121 -9.82 18.70 9.90
N PRO A 122 -10.62 17.78 9.33
CA PRO A 122 -10.42 16.33 9.23
C PRO A 122 -9.44 15.90 8.11
N THR A 123 -8.95 14.66 8.17
CA THR A 123 -8.11 14.03 7.13
C THR A 123 -8.75 14.23 5.75
N PRO A 124 -8.02 14.70 4.73
CA PRO A 124 -8.63 15.08 3.49
C PRO A 124 -8.84 13.82 2.64
N ASN A 125 -10.09 13.55 2.31
CA ASN A 125 -10.43 12.51 1.36
C ASN A 125 -10.47 13.07 -0.05
N TYR A 126 -10.17 12.22 -1.03
CA TYR A 126 -10.31 12.52 -2.45
C TYR A 126 -10.83 11.30 -3.19
N THR A 127 -11.49 11.55 -4.31
CA THR A 127 -11.94 10.54 -5.26
C THR A 127 -11.07 10.61 -6.50
N LEU A 128 -10.40 9.50 -6.82
CA LEU A 128 -9.71 9.31 -8.08
C LEU A 128 -10.65 8.59 -9.06
N GLN A 129 -11.01 9.27 -10.13
CA GLN A 129 -11.81 8.75 -11.21
C GLN A 129 -10.93 8.62 -12.47
N ALA A 130 -10.89 7.42 -13.04
CA ALA A 130 -10.29 7.14 -14.32
C ALA A 130 -11.36 6.73 -15.32
N THR A 131 -11.41 7.41 -16.46
CA THR A 131 -12.42 7.20 -17.50
C THR A 131 -11.77 6.90 -18.85
N LEU A 132 -12.28 5.84 -19.50
CA LEU A 132 -11.99 5.47 -20.88
C LEU A 132 -13.27 5.53 -21.74
N PRO A 133 -13.25 6.22 -22.91
CA PRO A 133 -14.34 6.13 -23.88
C PRO A 133 -14.39 4.73 -24.55
N GLN A 134 -15.48 3.94 -24.45
CA GLN A 134 -15.60 2.55 -25.00
C GLN A 134 -15.80 2.48 -26.53
N LEU A 135 -15.95 1.34 -27.27
CA LEU A 135 -16.15 -0.11 -27.01
C LEU A 135 -15.37 -0.89 -28.10
N GLY A 136 -14.35 -1.68 -27.71
CA GLY A 136 -13.71 -2.69 -28.58
C GLY A 136 -12.16 -2.78 -28.67
N THR A 137 -11.26 -2.59 -27.70
CA THR A 137 -11.28 -2.10 -26.31
C THR A 137 -9.82 -1.94 -25.83
N PRO A 138 -9.34 -0.71 -25.57
CA PRO A 138 -8.45 -0.45 -24.45
C PRO A 138 -9.25 -0.58 -23.15
N GLN A 139 -8.77 -1.38 -22.22
CA GLN A 139 -9.27 -1.50 -20.85
C GLN A 139 -8.12 -1.20 -19.90
N PHE A 140 -8.42 -0.63 -18.74
CA PHE A 140 -7.50 -0.71 -17.61
C PHE A 140 -7.36 -2.19 -17.23
N GLN A 141 -6.16 -2.74 -17.39
CA GLN A 141 -5.83 -4.09 -16.94
C GLN A 141 -5.63 -4.09 -15.42
N THR A 142 -5.00 -3.04 -14.90
CA THR A 142 -4.80 -2.76 -13.48
C THR A 142 -5.08 -1.27 -13.28
N PHE A 143 -5.60 -0.86 -12.11
CA PHE A 143 -5.70 0.55 -11.69
C PHE A 143 -5.99 0.57 -10.18
N GLN A 144 -4.95 0.55 -9.34
CA GLN A 144 -5.09 0.33 -7.90
C GLN A 144 -4.07 1.12 -7.08
N PRO A 145 -4.34 1.42 -5.79
CA PRO A 145 -3.36 2.03 -4.91
C PRO A 145 -2.21 1.06 -4.58
N ARG A 146 -0.99 1.58 -4.46
CA ARG A 146 0.17 0.88 -3.90
C ARG A 146 0.24 1.13 -2.40
N VAL A 147 -0.28 0.20 -1.62
CA VAL A 147 -0.21 0.22 -0.15
C VAL A 147 0.90 -0.72 0.31
N GLY A 148 1.76 -0.28 1.23
CA GLY A 148 2.82 -1.12 1.79
C GLY A 148 2.63 -1.32 3.28
N THR A 149 3.18 -2.40 3.82
CA THR A 149 3.16 -2.69 5.26
C THR A 149 4.57 -2.66 5.82
N PHE A 150 4.72 -2.15 7.05
CA PHE A 150 5.99 -2.24 7.76
C PHE A 150 6.10 -3.57 8.47
N THR A 151 7.25 -4.23 8.31
CA THR A 151 7.58 -5.46 9.04
C THR A 151 8.86 -5.25 9.81
N THR A 152 8.88 -5.62 11.09
CA THR A 152 10.11 -5.59 11.89
C THR A 152 11.16 -6.55 11.33
N ILE A 153 12.33 -6.00 11.01
CA ILE A 153 13.45 -6.75 10.44
C ILE A 153 14.63 -6.85 11.40
N SER A 154 14.75 -5.93 12.38
CA SER A 154 15.81 -5.97 13.38
C SER A 154 15.38 -5.27 14.66
N SER A 155 15.84 -5.74 15.81
CA SER A 155 15.66 -5.08 17.10
C SER A 155 16.81 -5.42 18.02
N GLY A 156 17.33 -4.43 18.75
CA GLY A 156 18.46 -4.65 19.65
C GLY A 156 18.77 -3.45 20.55
N LEU A 157 19.65 -3.69 21.51
CA LEU A 157 20.17 -2.63 22.35
C LEU A 157 21.27 -1.87 21.61
N ASN A 158 21.19 -0.55 21.61
CA ASN A 158 22.13 0.42 21.07
C ASN A 158 22.35 0.43 19.56
N SER A 159 22.03 -0.65 18.85
CA SER A 159 22.31 -0.74 17.41
C SER A 159 21.39 -1.69 16.68
N VAL A 160 20.98 -1.31 15.48
CA VAL A 160 20.32 -2.15 14.47
C VAL A 160 20.89 -1.85 13.10
N SER A 161 20.88 -2.84 12.21
CA SER A 161 21.33 -2.66 10.83
C SER A 161 20.51 -3.51 9.87
N ALA A 162 20.49 -3.10 8.61
CA ALA A 162 19.88 -3.81 7.50
C ALA A 162 20.60 -3.51 6.19
N THR A 163 20.33 -4.33 5.18
CA THR A 163 20.80 -4.12 3.81
C THR A 163 19.59 -3.89 2.92
N GLY A 164 19.66 -2.87 2.06
CA GLY A 164 18.59 -2.55 1.11
C GLY A 164 19.12 -2.43 -0.31
N VAL A 165 18.20 -2.43 -1.26
CA VAL A 165 18.50 -2.27 -2.69
C VAL A 165 17.43 -1.37 -3.29
N LEU A 166 17.83 -0.19 -3.77
CA LEU A 166 16.93 0.64 -4.56
C LEU A 166 16.81 0.08 -5.97
N ALA A 167 15.59 -0.23 -6.39
CA ALA A 167 15.22 -0.81 -7.67
C ALA A 167 13.90 -0.21 -8.17
N ASN A 168 13.56 -0.51 -9.42
CA ASN A 168 12.31 -0.06 -10.05
C ASN A 168 11.03 -0.58 -9.38
N SER A 169 11.14 -1.58 -8.50
CA SER A 169 10.05 -2.09 -7.66
C SER A 169 9.63 -1.13 -6.57
N ASP A 170 10.54 -0.26 -6.12
CA ASP A 170 10.37 0.51 -4.90
C ASP A 170 9.54 1.74 -5.17
N ASN A 171 9.31 2.58 -4.15
CA ASN A 171 8.52 3.78 -4.35
C ASN A 171 9.26 4.70 -5.31
N LEU A 172 8.56 5.18 -6.34
CA LEU A 172 9.16 6.18 -7.19
C LEU A 172 9.27 7.47 -6.43
N PHE A 173 10.29 8.25 -6.73
CA PHE A 173 10.38 9.62 -6.31
C PHE A 173 10.56 10.56 -7.47
N VAL A 174 10.03 11.79 -7.36
CA VAL A 174 10.13 12.80 -8.41
C VAL A 174 10.71 14.11 -7.84
N ALA A 175 11.82 14.58 -8.42
CA ALA A 175 12.48 15.85 -8.12
C ALA A 175 12.46 16.80 -9.31
N ARG A 176 12.75 18.08 -9.03
CA ARG A 176 13.19 19.06 -10.03
C ARG A 176 14.59 19.57 -9.68
N GLN A 177 15.41 19.83 -10.69
CA GLN A 177 16.62 20.64 -10.57
C GLN A 177 16.22 22.11 -10.67
N SER A 178 16.52 22.93 -9.64
CA SER A 178 16.09 24.34 -9.62
C SER A 178 17.00 25.30 -10.39
N ASP A 179 18.25 24.93 -10.68
CA ASP A 179 19.23 25.79 -11.35
C ASP A 179 20.26 24.95 -12.14
N PRO A 180 20.55 25.25 -13.42
CA PRO A 180 21.62 24.61 -14.19
C PRO A 180 23.04 24.84 -13.63
N PHE A 181 23.24 25.81 -12.72
CA PHE A 181 24.53 26.09 -12.09
C PHE A 181 24.61 25.67 -10.62
N ASN A 182 23.50 25.23 -10.03
CA ASN A 182 23.42 24.84 -8.63
C ASN A 182 22.40 23.71 -8.50
N GLU A 183 22.86 22.47 -8.57
CA GLU A 183 22.01 21.30 -8.39
C GLU A 183 21.41 21.29 -7.00
N LYS A 184 20.12 21.60 -6.96
CA LYS A 184 19.30 21.37 -5.79
C LYS A 184 18.20 20.42 -6.21
N ILE A 185 18.10 19.31 -5.48
CA ILE A 185 16.92 18.45 -5.46
C ILE A 185 15.84 19.28 -4.78
N VAL A 186 15.06 20.01 -5.56
CA VAL A 186 13.96 20.82 -5.05
C VAL A 186 12.68 20.01 -5.20
N GLY A 187 12.13 19.66 -4.05
CA GLY A 187 10.76 19.22 -3.87
C GLY A 187 9.82 20.32 -4.32
N PHE A 188 8.65 19.91 -4.81
CA PHE A 188 7.65 20.78 -5.43
C PHE A 188 7.36 22.05 -4.61
N THR A 189 7.80 23.23 -5.08
CA THR A 189 7.54 24.51 -4.41
C THR A 189 6.29 25.21 -4.94
N ASP A 190 5.78 26.16 -4.15
CA ASP A 190 4.54 26.89 -4.45
C ASP A 190 4.64 27.85 -5.65
N ALA A 191 5.86 28.21 -6.07
CA ALA A 191 6.09 29.09 -7.22
C ALA A 191 6.00 28.37 -8.59
N GLU A 192 5.91 27.05 -8.61
CA GLU A 192 6.12 26.23 -9.81
C GLU A 192 4.82 25.67 -10.41
N ALA A 193 3.66 26.05 -9.88
CA ALA A 193 2.35 25.66 -10.41
C ALA A 193 2.13 26.09 -11.88
N ALA A 194 2.87 27.09 -12.37
CA ALA A 194 2.82 27.57 -13.75
C ALA A 194 3.74 26.80 -14.73
N ASP A 195 4.70 26.02 -14.24
CA ASP A 195 5.96 25.75 -14.96
C ASP A 195 6.19 24.28 -15.36
N ILE A 196 5.16 23.44 -15.25
CA ILE A 196 5.18 22.03 -15.73
C ILE A 196 4.21 21.82 -16.90
N ASN A 197 3.78 22.92 -17.53
CA ASN A 197 3.05 22.85 -18.80
C ASN A 197 3.94 22.34 -19.96
N GLY A 198 5.21 22.00 -19.72
CA GLY A 198 6.12 21.35 -20.65
C GLY A 198 6.37 19.88 -20.29
N ILE A 199 6.31 19.01 -21.30
CA ILE A 199 6.71 17.60 -21.22
C ILE A 199 8.19 17.53 -20.79
N GLY A 200 8.53 16.78 -19.72
CA GLY A 200 9.88 16.18 -19.58
C GLY A 200 10.89 16.68 -18.52
N ASN A 201 10.56 17.54 -17.56
CA ASN A 201 11.59 18.07 -16.63
C ASN A 201 11.67 17.43 -15.23
N GLY A 202 10.75 16.53 -14.86
CA GLY A 202 10.83 15.81 -13.58
C GLY A 202 11.86 14.69 -13.62
N ARG A 203 12.74 14.64 -12.62
CA ARG A 203 13.71 13.55 -12.44
C ARG A 203 13.13 12.47 -11.55
N VAL A 204 13.13 11.22 -12.03
CA VAL A 204 12.59 10.09 -11.28
C VAL A 204 13.72 9.28 -10.64
N GLY A 205 13.61 9.08 -9.34
CA GLY A 205 14.47 8.21 -8.55
C GLY A 205 13.70 7.07 -7.89
N PHE A 206 14.41 6.21 -7.19
CA PHE A 206 13.85 5.13 -6.37
C PHE A 206 14.06 5.46 -4.89
N ALA A 207 13.11 5.07 -4.06
CA ALA A 207 13.17 5.31 -2.63
C ALA A 207 12.60 4.15 -1.82
N ASP A 208 13.36 3.76 -0.81
CA ASP A 208 12.93 2.87 0.26
C ASP A 208 12.47 3.67 1.48
N GLU A 209 11.61 3.03 2.26
CA GLU A 209 11.11 3.59 3.51
C GLU A 209 11.29 2.58 4.64
N TYR A 210 11.98 3.02 5.68
CA TYR A 210 12.10 2.30 6.93
C TYR A 210 11.35 3.05 8.01
N ARG A 211 10.89 2.30 9.00
CA ARG A 211 10.43 2.84 10.27
C ARG A 211 11.36 2.33 11.34
N PHE A 212 11.78 3.19 12.25
CA PHE A 212 12.51 2.75 13.42
C PHE A 212 11.94 3.41 14.66
N SER A 213 11.98 2.70 15.78
CA SER A 213 11.63 3.26 17.07
C SER A 213 12.87 3.32 17.94
N VAL A 214 12.95 4.37 18.76
CA VAL A 214 13.95 4.49 19.82
C VAL A 214 13.22 4.72 21.13
N ASP A 215 13.59 4.01 22.18
CA ASP A 215 13.15 4.42 23.49
C ASP A 215 13.81 5.76 23.87
N ASN A 216 13.07 6.56 24.64
CA ASN A 216 13.44 7.89 25.06
C ASN A 216 13.56 7.98 26.59
N PRO A 217 14.69 7.55 27.18
CA PRO A 217 14.93 7.68 28.61
C PRO A 217 15.34 9.11 29.03
N GLY A 218 15.37 10.09 28.13
CA GLY A 218 15.62 11.51 28.42
C GLY A 218 17.09 11.92 28.67
N SER A 219 17.97 11.01 29.12
CA SER A 219 19.40 11.28 29.32
C SER A 219 20.35 10.57 28.35
N ALA A 220 19.81 9.95 27.30
CA ALA A 220 20.59 9.14 26.36
C ALA A 220 21.23 9.96 25.23
N SER A 221 22.29 9.41 24.65
CA SER A 221 23.12 10.04 23.61
C SER A 221 22.40 10.28 22.29
N ASN A 222 23.10 10.92 21.35
CA ASN A 222 22.65 11.13 19.98
C ASN A 222 22.23 9.82 19.29
N VAL A 223 21.38 9.95 18.27
CA VAL A 223 21.05 8.86 17.35
C VAL A 223 21.82 9.09 16.05
N ILE A 224 22.71 8.15 15.73
CA ILE A 224 23.57 8.20 14.55
C ILE A 224 23.03 7.19 13.54
N ILE A 225 22.72 7.67 12.34
CA ILE A 225 22.28 6.84 11.21
C ILE A 225 23.35 6.90 10.14
N THR A 226 23.84 5.75 9.69
CA THR A 226 24.86 5.65 8.65
C THR A 226 24.31 4.82 7.49
N ILE A 227 24.24 5.42 6.31
CA ILE A 227 23.92 4.76 5.05
C ILE A 227 25.21 4.60 4.25
N THR A 228 25.55 3.37 3.89
CA THR A 228 26.77 3.08 3.10
C THR A 228 26.39 2.32 1.83
N GLY A 229 26.71 2.86 0.66
CA GLY A 229 26.56 2.18 -0.63
C GLY A 229 27.47 0.95 -0.72
N VAL A 230 26.97 -0.11 -1.36
CA VAL A 230 27.65 -1.41 -1.44
C VAL A 230 27.89 -1.80 -2.91
N GLY A 231 29.15 -2.14 -3.25
CA GLY A 231 29.52 -2.69 -4.55
C GLY A 231 29.66 -1.66 -5.69
N GLY A 232 29.79 -2.15 -6.93
CA GLY A 232 30.01 -1.33 -8.13
C GLY A 232 28.79 -0.51 -8.60
N ASN A 233 27.61 -0.81 -8.05
CA ASN A 233 26.38 -0.06 -8.26
C ASN A 233 25.97 0.71 -6.99
N ALA A 234 26.93 1.17 -6.19
CA ALA A 234 26.64 1.98 -5.01
C ALA A 234 25.85 3.25 -5.36
N LEU A 235 25.26 3.87 -4.34
CA LEU A 235 24.38 5.06 -4.41
C LEU A 235 25.04 6.33 -5.02
N GLY A 236 26.25 6.24 -5.58
CA GLY A 236 26.92 7.27 -6.37
C GLY A 236 28.36 7.53 -5.89
N ILE A 237 29.30 7.67 -6.83
CA ILE A 237 30.75 7.89 -6.58
C ILE A 237 31.22 9.33 -6.85
N ASN A 238 30.32 10.30 -7.09
CA ASN A 238 30.68 11.67 -7.49
C ASN A 238 29.77 12.72 -6.82
N ASN A 239 30.02 13.06 -5.55
CA ASN A 239 29.42 14.18 -4.80
C ASN A 239 27.89 14.24 -4.66
N SER A 240 27.17 13.18 -5.03
CA SER A 240 25.72 13.04 -4.79
C SER A 240 25.49 11.71 -4.07
N GLY A 241 25.87 11.64 -2.79
CA GLY A 241 25.49 10.51 -1.93
C GLY A 241 23.96 10.34 -1.89
N PRO A 242 23.45 9.22 -1.33
CA PRO A 242 22.01 9.04 -1.22
C PRO A 242 21.36 10.19 -0.47
N TYR A 243 20.18 10.59 -0.91
CA TYR A 243 19.40 11.53 -0.12
C TYR A 243 18.72 10.77 1.01
N VAL A 244 18.96 11.21 2.24
CA VAL A 244 18.44 10.56 3.44
C VAL A 244 17.67 11.58 4.27
N ALA A 245 16.47 11.20 4.72
CA ALA A 245 15.66 12.03 5.61
C ALA A 245 15.04 11.21 6.73
N VAL A 246 14.88 11.84 7.88
CA VAL A 246 14.32 11.29 9.11
C VAL A 246 13.22 12.19 9.61
N LEU A 247 12.04 11.63 9.82
CA LEU A 247 10.84 12.35 10.22
C LEU A 247 10.13 11.65 11.38
N ASN A 248 9.45 12.40 12.24
CA ASN A 248 8.50 11.80 13.19
C ASN A 248 7.24 11.37 12.42
N ASP A 249 6.82 10.11 12.52
CA ASP A 249 5.64 9.59 11.80
C ASP A 249 4.32 10.24 12.28
N SER A 250 4.29 10.72 13.53
CA SER A 250 3.09 11.29 14.15
C SER A 250 2.92 12.79 13.88
N THR A 251 4.02 13.56 13.96
CA THR A 251 3.98 15.02 13.76
C THR A 251 4.35 15.42 12.32
N GLY A 252 5.13 14.55 11.65
CA GLY A 252 5.79 14.78 10.38
C GLY A 252 6.97 15.74 10.44
N ASP A 253 7.36 16.19 11.64
CA ASP A 253 8.53 17.06 11.79
C ASP A 253 9.77 16.35 11.26
N ILE A 254 10.60 17.06 10.50
CA ILE A 254 11.90 16.57 10.08
C ILE A 254 12.87 16.69 11.26
N ILE A 255 13.48 15.57 11.62
CA ILE A 255 14.39 15.44 12.76
C ILE A 255 15.85 15.40 12.26
N GLY A 256 16.09 14.91 11.05
CA GLY A 256 17.41 14.91 10.41
C GLY A 256 17.31 14.70 8.91
N GLN A 257 18.24 15.25 8.14
CA GLN A 257 18.30 15.04 6.69
C GLN A 257 19.72 15.31 6.16
N THR A 258 20.04 14.80 4.98
CA THR A 258 21.24 15.19 4.23
C THR A 258 21.19 16.67 3.85
N ALA A 259 22.20 17.45 4.25
CA ALA A 259 22.39 18.84 3.85
C ALA A 259 23.25 18.93 2.58
N TYR A 260 22.92 19.86 1.67
CA TYR A 260 23.78 20.25 0.54
C TYR A 260 24.56 21.50 0.92
N ASN A 261 25.89 21.44 0.83
CA ASN A 261 26.77 22.53 1.24
C ASN A 261 26.76 23.66 0.21
N VAL A 262 25.96 24.72 0.44
CA VAL A 262 26.22 26.04 -0.15
C VAL A 262 26.47 27.02 0.99
N ALA A 263 27.74 27.14 1.37
CA ALA A 263 28.35 28.19 2.20
C ALA A 263 27.49 28.76 3.35
N GLY A 264 27.76 28.31 4.59
CA GLY A 264 27.51 29.15 5.78
C GLY A 264 26.79 28.50 6.96
N PHE A 265 26.34 27.25 6.86
CA PHE A 265 25.98 26.46 8.04
C PHE A 265 27.14 25.55 8.42
N ALA A 266 27.44 25.49 9.72
CA ALA A 266 28.52 24.69 10.27
C ALA A 266 28.37 23.21 9.88
N THR A 267 29.53 22.60 9.68
CA THR A 267 29.83 21.30 9.08
C THR A 267 29.31 20.11 9.89
N ASP A 268 28.07 19.65 9.68
CA ASP A 268 27.56 18.46 10.38
C ASP A 268 27.15 17.27 9.50
N PHE A 269 27.20 17.36 8.17
CA PHE A 269 26.86 16.22 7.31
C PHE A 269 27.77 16.17 6.08
N ILE A 270 28.68 15.18 6.05
CA ILE A 270 29.61 14.92 4.94
C ILE A 270 29.10 13.69 4.20
N ALA A 271 28.65 13.85 2.95
CA ALA A 271 28.50 12.75 2.01
C ALA A 271 29.85 12.53 1.33
N ASP A 272 30.75 11.75 1.94
CA ASP A 272 31.99 11.31 1.30
C ASP A 272 31.76 9.91 0.67
N ASP A 273 32.18 9.73 -0.58
CA ASP A 273 32.48 8.47 -1.27
C ASP A 273 31.75 7.22 -0.76
N ASN A 274 30.46 7.10 -1.09
CA ASN A 274 29.53 6.02 -0.73
C ASN A 274 28.97 6.02 0.71
N THR A 275 29.26 6.98 1.58
CA THR A 275 28.68 7.01 2.94
C THR A 275 27.96 8.31 3.23
N THR A 276 26.78 8.21 3.83
CA THR A 276 25.99 9.31 4.35
C THR A 276 25.73 9.06 5.83
N VAL A 277 26.08 10.02 6.67
CA VAL A 277 25.83 9.98 8.11
C VAL A 277 24.78 11.03 8.44
N ILE A 278 23.82 10.69 9.31
CA ILE A 278 22.94 11.63 9.99
C ILE A 278 23.16 11.47 11.50
N ASP A 279 23.80 12.45 12.13
CA ASP A 279 23.84 12.63 13.58
C ASP A 279 22.64 13.47 14.05
N ILE A 280 21.73 12.85 14.82
CA ILE A 280 20.60 13.52 15.44
C ILE A 280 20.94 13.81 16.91
N PRO A 281 21.06 15.10 17.30
CA PRO A 281 21.41 15.46 18.67
C PRO A 281 20.42 14.92 19.70
N ALA A 282 20.93 14.49 20.85
CA ALA A 282 20.13 14.02 21.98
C ALA A 282 19.03 15.03 22.37
N ALA A 283 19.35 16.33 22.38
CA ALA A 283 18.39 17.38 22.70
C ALA A 283 17.20 17.41 21.72
N THR A 284 17.44 17.16 20.43
CA THR A 284 16.40 17.10 19.39
C THR A 284 15.51 15.88 19.60
N ILE A 285 16.09 14.70 19.79
CA ILE A 285 15.34 13.46 20.08
C ILE A 285 14.49 13.65 21.34
N ASN A 286 15.09 14.18 22.41
CA ASN A 286 14.40 14.32 23.69
C ASN A 286 13.25 15.33 23.65
N THR A 287 13.25 16.25 22.68
CA THR A 287 12.21 17.28 22.51
C THR A 287 11.12 16.85 21.54
N LEU A 288 11.50 16.18 20.44
CA LEU A 288 10.61 15.90 19.31
C LEU A 288 10.15 14.44 19.21
N VAL A 289 10.59 13.56 20.11
CA VAL A 289 10.27 12.13 20.08
C VAL A 289 9.80 11.67 21.45
N ASN A 290 8.58 11.15 21.54
CA ASN A 290 8.05 10.53 22.74
C ASN A 290 8.30 9.02 22.78
N ASN A 291 8.20 8.41 23.96
CA ASN A 291 8.25 6.95 24.09
C ASN A 291 7.11 6.29 23.32
N GLY A 292 7.46 5.43 22.35
CA GLY A 292 6.51 4.77 21.47
C GLY A 292 6.26 5.49 20.14
N ASP A 293 6.90 6.65 19.91
CA ASP A 293 6.88 7.29 18.60
C ASP A 293 7.67 6.45 17.59
N ASN A 294 7.15 6.41 16.38
CA ASN A 294 7.83 5.84 15.23
C ASN A 294 8.50 6.94 14.42
N LEU A 295 9.76 6.71 14.03
CA LEU A 295 10.51 7.58 13.14
C LEU A 295 10.57 6.95 11.76
N ARG A 296 10.34 7.74 10.71
CA ARG A 296 10.54 7.29 9.34
C ARG A 296 11.89 7.69 8.84
N LEU A 297 12.63 6.70 8.33
CA LEU A 297 13.88 6.88 7.61
C LEU A 297 13.62 6.64 6.12
N LYS A 298 14.01 7.61 5.31
CA LYS A 298 13.92 7.55 3.84
C LYS A 298 15.29 7.52 3.23
N ILE A 299 15.45 6.64 2.25
CA ILE A 299 16.70 6.48 1.52
C ILE A 299 16.35 6.55 0.04
N ALA A 300 16.85 7.56 -0.67
CA ALA A 300 16.53 7.79 -2.06
C ALA A 300 17.79 7.95 -2.91
N GLY A 301 17.72 7.47 -4.16
CA GLY A 301 18.82 7.49 -5.12
C GLY A 301 18.44 8.09 -6.48
N PHE A 302 19.41 8.73 -7.12
CA PHE A 302 19.34 9.27 -8.48
C PHE A 302 20.51 8.76 -9.33
N GLU A 303 20.38 8.89 -10.65
CA GLU A 303 21.50 8.76 -11.56
C GLU A 303 22.10 10.15 -11.80
N VAL A 304 23.42 10.24 -11.89
CA VAL A 304 24.12 11.44 -12.34
C VAL A 304 24.64 11.14 -13.73
N GLU A 305 24.17 11.86 -14.73
CA GLU A 305 24.76 11.81 -16.08
C GLU A 305 25.95 12.79 -16.07
N GLY A 306 27.08 12.38 -16.63
CA GLY A 306 28.36 13.09 -16.47
C GLY A 306 28.26 14.60 -16.68
N GLY A 307 28.80 15.37 -15.74
CA GLY A 307 28.70 16.84 -15.72
C GLY A 307 27.60 17.34 -14.80
N ALA A 308 27.65 16.98 -13.52
CA ALA A 308 26.83 17.47 -12.42
C ALA A 308 25.30 17.18 -12.54
N GLU A 309 24.70 17.21 -13.73
CA GLU A 309 23.26 17.04 -13.93
C GLU A 309 22.72 15.70 -13.38
N ILE A 310 21.73 15.77 -12.47
CA ILE A 310 21.00 14.57 -12.03
C ILE A 310 20.02 14.15 -13.12
N GLY A 311 20.13 12.90 -13.56
CA GLY A 311 19.28 12.23 -14.54
C GLY A 311 18.20 11.36 -13.89
N ASN A 312 17.30 10.83 -14.73
CA ASN A 312 16.39 9.76 -14.28
C ASN A 312 17.20 8.50 -13.97
N VAL A 313 16.85 7.79 -12.91
CA VAL A 313 17.47 6.49 -12.68
C VAL A 313 17.01 5.53 -13.77
N ASN A 314 17.98 4.93 -14.47
CA ASN A 314 17.73 3.84 -15.39
C ASN A 314 16.86 2.76 -14.71
N SER A 315 15.73 2.43 -15.33
CA SER A 315 14.74 1.48 -14.81
C SER A 315 15.29 0.06 -14.61
N SER A 316 16.41 -0.31 -15.22
CA SER A 316 17.07 -1.60 -15.01
C SER A 316 18.17 -1.57 -13.94
N ARG A 317 18.48 -0.41 -13.37
CA ARG A 317 19.57 -0.24 -12.41
C ARG A 317 19.10 -0.59 -11.00
N THR A 318 19.97 -1.26 -10.25
CA THR A 318 19.80 -1.54 -8.83
C THR A 318 20.91 -0.87 -8.04
N LEU A 319 20.59 -0.21 -6.93
CA LEU A 319 21.56 0.50 -6.08
C LEU A 319 21.60 -0.12 -4.69
N GLY A 320 22.66 -0.84 -4.37
CA GLY A 320 22.80 -1.53 -3.08
C GLY A 320 23.33 -0.63 -1.97
N TYR A 321 22.83 -0.83 -0.75
CA TYR A 321 23.27 -0.10 0.43
C TYR A 321 23.07 -0.84 1.75
N ASN A 322 23.78 -0.38 2.78
CA ASN A 322 23.61 -0.78 4.17
C ASN A 322 23.08 0.40 4.97
N VAL A 323 22.12 0.15 5.84
CA VAL A 323 21.67 1.09 6.88
C VAL A 323 22.14 0.59 8.24
N ASN A 324 22.71 1.49 9.03
CA ASN A 324 23.07 1.25 10.42
C ASN A 324 22.49 2.38 11.26
N ILE A 325 21.81 2.04 12.35
CA ILE A 325 21.29 3.00 13.32
C ILE A 325 21.92 2.66 14.67
N PHE A 326 22.54 3.65 15.31
CA PHE A 326 23.23 3.50 16.58
C PHE A 326 22.86 4.61 17.57
N SER A 327 22.67 4.26 18.83
CA SER A 327 22.57 5.22 19.93
C SER A 327 22.92 4.54 21.25
N SER A 328 23.85 5.09 22.03
CA SER A 328 24.20 4.47 23.31
C SER A 328 23.12 4.70 24.37
N GLY A 329 22.68 3.62 25.01
CA GLY A 329 21.70 3.62 26.09
C GLY A 329 20.24 3.55 25.63
N ARG A 330 19.98 3.19 24.37
CA ARG A 330 18.62 3.10 23.80
C ARG A 330 18.33 1.72 23.22
N ASN A 331 17.11 1.23 23.36
CA ASN A 331 16.57 0.13 22.56
C ASN A 331 16.11 0.66 21.21
N ILE A 332 16.49 -0.03 20.14
CA ILE A 332 16.18 0.37 18.77
C ILE A 332 15.48 -0.80 18.07
N SER A 333 14.35 -0.53 17.42
CA SER A 333 13.75 -1.44 16.45
C SER A 333 13.82 -0.82 15.06
N LEU A 334 13.98 -1.65 14.04
CA LEU A 334 13.95 -1.27 12.63
C LEU A 334 12.94 -2.17 11.90
N GLU A 335 12.07 -1.51 11.17
CA GLU A 335 11.04 -2.07 10.31
C GLU A 335 11.28 -1.58 8.88
N GLU A 336 11.11 -2.46 7.91
CA GLU A 336 11.16 -2.12 6.50
C GLU A 336 9.75 -2.09 5.94
N ARG A 337 9.45 -1.07 5.15
CA ARG A 337 8.23 -1.06 4.35
C ARG A 337 8.46 -1.92 3.13
N THR A 338 7.78 -3.04 3.04
CA THR A 338 7.68 -3.78 1.79
C THR A 338 6.62 -3.08 0.92
N PRO A 339 6.97 -2.57 -0.27
CA PRO A 339 5.96 -2.17 -1.25
C PRO A 339 5.08 -3.39 -1.55
N ALA A 340 3.78 -3.19 -1.81
CA ALA A 340 2.95 -4.27 -2.35
C ALA A 340 3.70 -4.95 -3.52
N PRO A 341 3.74 -6.30 -3.58
CA PRO A 341 4.39 -7.01 -4.68
C PRO A 341 3.95 -6.42 -6.03
N ILE A 342 4.88 -6.34 -7.00
CA ILE A 342 4.55 -5.96 -8.38
C ILE A 342 3.67 -7.07 -8.96
N GLY A 343 2.37 -6.94 -8.81
CA GLY A 343 1.43 -8.03 -9.07
C GLY A 343 -0.01 -7.57 -9.13
N GLY A 344 -0.28 -6.49 -9.88
CA GLY A 344 -1.64 -6.10 -10.28
C GLY A 344 -2.63 -5.86 -9.13
N PRO A 345 -3.93 -5.75 -9.44
CA PRO A 345 -4.94 -5.55 -8.42
C PRO A 345 -4.94 -6.67 -7.40
N GLN A 346 -5.06 -6.33 -6.11
CA GLN A 346 -5.58 -7.26 -5.11
C GLN A 346 -7.09 -7.44 -5.39
N PHE A 347 -7.41 -8.00 -6.56
CA PHE A 347 -8.68 -8.68 -6.66
C PHE A 347 -8.54 -9.91 -5.79
N LEU A 348 -9.55 -10.13 -4.98
CA LEU A 348 -9.61 -11.37 -4.26
C LEU A 348 -9.55 -12.50 -5.30
N THR A 349 -8.49 -13.29 -5.21
CA THR A 349 -8.11 -14.31 -6.17
C THR A 349 -8.13 -15.63 -5.44
N LEU A 350 -8.76 -16.64 -6.01
CA LEU A 350 -8.67 -18.00 -5.51
C LEU A 350 -7.39 -18.65 -6.04
N ASP A 351 -6.47 -18.93 -5.13
CA ASP A 351 -5.19 -19.60 -5.37
C ASP A 351 -4.73 -20.39 -4.12
N SER A 352 -3.54 -20.97 -4.16
CA SER A 352 -3.00 -21.77 -3.06
C SER A 352 -2.81 -21.03 -1.74
N SER A 353 -2.65 -19.71 -1.77
CA SER A 353 -2.43 -18.87 -0.59
C SER A 353 -3.74 -18.40 0.06
N THR A 354 -4.85 -18.51 -0.66
CA THR A 354 -6.12 -17.85 -0.31
C THR A 354 -7.28 -18.81 -0.05
N ALA A 355 -6.99 -20.09 0.22
CA ALA A 355 -7.99 -21.11 0.60
C ALA A 355 -8.93 -20.66 1.75
N GLN A 356 -8.50 -19.71 2.57
CA GLN A 356 -9.30 -19.10 3.64
C GLN A 356 -10.58 -18.42 3.14
N ILE A 357 -10.57 -17.86 1.92
CA ILE A 357 -11.69 -17.09 1.35
C ILE A 357 -12.99 -17.88 1.44
N ALA A 358 -12.98 -19.16 1.09
CA ALA A 358 -14.24 -19.87 0.98
C ALA A 358 -14.83 -20.30 2.31
N TYR A 359 -13.99 -20.52 3.34
CA TYR A 359 -14.48 -20.68 4.72
C TYR A 359 -15.17 -19.41 5.20
N VAL A 360 -14.61 -18.24 4.86
CA VAL A 360 -15.23 -16.95 5.14
C VAL A 360 -16.50 -16.77 4.31
N ALA A 361 -16.47 -17.12 3.02
CA ALA A 361 -17.54 -16.83 2.09
C ALA A 361 -18.76 -17.73 2.24
N TYR A 362 -18.56 -19.03 2.41
CA TYR A 362 -19.65 -19.99 2.46
C TYR A 362 -20.03 -20.38 3.90
N TYR A 363 -19.03 -20.46 4.79
CA TYR A 363 -19.26 -20.81 6.19
C TYR A 363 -19.14 -19.63 7.13
N GLY A 364 -18.84 -18.40 6.72
CA GLY A 364 -18.80 -17.25 7.64
C GLY A 364 -17.92 -17.45 8.87
N ARG A 365 -16.83 -18.23 8.79
CA ARG A 365 -15.94 -18.53 9.92
C ARG A 365 -14.47 -18.72 9.50
N PRO A 366 -13.52 -18.67 10.44
CA PRO A 366 -12.14 -19.11 10.19
C PRO A 366 -12.06 -20.59 9.80
N ALA A 367 -11.06 -20.95 9.01
CA ALA A 367 -10.79 -22.34 8.67
C ALA A 367 -10.11 -23.05 9.85
N ASP A 368 -10.33 -24.34 10.00
CA ASP A 368 -9.45 -25.15 10.82
C ASP A 368 -8.07 -25.32 10.14
N PRO A 369 -6.98 -25.47 10.91
CA PRO A 369 -5.64 -25.54 10.34
C PRO A 369 -5.46 -26.68 9.32
N SER A 370 -6.05 -27.85 9.58
CA SER A 370 -6.01 -29.01 8.67
C SER A 370 -6.73 -28.73 7.36
N GLY A 371 -7.95 -28.19 7.44
CA GLY A 371 -8.78 -27.86 6.29
C GLY A 371 -8.15 -26.78 5.42
N ARG A 372 -7.58 -25.72 6.02
CA ARG A 372 -6.83 -24.70 5.26
C ARG A 372 -5.67 -25.35 4.49
N THR A 373 -4.87 -26.17 5.18
CA THR A 373 -3.71 -26.84 4.58
C THR A 373 -4.12 -27.76 3.42
N PHE A 374 -5.17 -28.55 3.62
CA PHE A 374 -5.70 -29.45 2.58
C PHE A 374 -6.10 -28.67 1.31
N TRP A 375 -6.91 -27.62 1.46
CA TRP A 375 -7.37 -26.85 0.31
C TRP A 375 -6.26 -26.04 -0.36
N SER A 376 -5.33 -25.46 0.41
CA SER A 376 -4.14 -24.84 -0.15
C SER A 376 -3.35 -25.80 -1.03
N ASN A 377 -3.22 -27.07 -0.63
CA ASN A 377 -2.54 -28.09 -1.44
C ASN A 377 -3.34 -28.48 -2.70
N VAL A 378 -4.67 -28.62 -2.61
CA VAL A 378 -5.52 -28.89 -3.78
C VAL A 378 -5.38 -27.75 -4.80
N LEU A 379 -5.50 -26.51 -4.35
CA LEU A 379 -5.38 -25.32 -5.20
C LEU A 379 -3.96 -25.21 -5.79
N ALA A 380 -2.92 -25.45 -4.99
CA ALA A 380 -1.52 -25.47 -5.46
C ALA A 380 -1.29 -26.50 -6.57
N ASN A 381 -1.76 -27.74 -6.37
CA ASN A 381 -1.58 -28.82 -7.34
C ASN A 381 -2.32 -28.58 -8.66
N SER A 382 -3.39 -27.79 -8.63
CA SER A 382 -4.15 -27.39 -9.82
C SER A 382 -3.59 -26.16 -10.53
N ASN A 383 -2.68 -25.42 -9.88
CA ASN A 383 -2.17 -24.14 -10.33
C ASN A 383 -3.29 -23.14 -10.70
N ILE A 384 -4.39 -23.17 -9.96
CA ILE A 384 -5.50 -22.23 -10.14
C ILE A 384 -5.10 -20.83 -9.64
N SER A 385 -5.44 -19.85 -10.45
CA SER A 385 -5.49 -18.43 -10.09
C SER A 385 -6.73 -17.89 -10.77
N TYR A 386 -7.75 -17.56 -9.98
CA TYR A 386 -9.06 -17.17 -10.51
C TYR A 386 -9.62 -15.97 -9.77
N SER A 387 -9.89 -14.90 -10.52
CA SER A 387 -10.66 -13.76 -10.03
C SER A 387 -11.63 -13.24 -11.10
N PRO A 388 -12.96 -13.34 -10.94
CA PRO A 388 -13.91 -12.81 -11.92
C PRO A 388 -13.75 -11.29 -12.11
N ARG A 389 -13.23 -10.58 -11.09
CA ARG A 389 -13.00 -9.14 -11.14
C ARG A 389 -11.75 -8.75 -11.94
N SER A 390 -10.80 -9.67 -12.10
CA SER A 390 -9.68 -9.52 -13.04
C SER A 390 -10.11 -9.66 -14.50
N GLY A 391 -11.35 -10.11 -14.74
CA GLY A 391 -11.84 -10.49 -16.05
C GLY A 391 -11.61 -11.97 -16.37
N ASP A 392 -11.16 -12.77 -15.40
CA ASP A 392 -11.04 -14.22 -15.59
C ASP A 392 -12.43 -14.83 -15.85
N VAL A 393 -12.46 -15.76 -16.80
CA VAL A 393 -13.65 -16.54 -17.11
C VAL A 393 -13.35 -17.98 -16.75
N LEU A 394 -14.08 -18.55 -15.78
CA LEU A 394 -13.82 -19.90 -15.24
C LEU A 394 -13.72 -20.97 -16.34
N ALA A 395 -14.59 -20.91 -17.34
CA ALA A 395 -14.60 -21.84 -18.48
C ALA A 395 -13.34 -21.79 -19.36
N ASN A 396 -12.55 -20.71 -19.27
CA ASN A 396 -11.31 -20.53 -20.02
C ASN A 396 -10.06 -20.99 -19.23
N LEU A 397 -10.21 -21.38 -17.96
CA LEU A 397 -9.09 -21.87 -17.17
C LEU A 397 -8.64 -23.27 -17.62
N PRO A 398 -7.41 -23.70 -17.31
CA PRO A 398 -6.99 -25.10 -17.51
C PRO A 398 -7.95 -26.09 -16.84
N GLN A 399 -8.16 -27.27 -17.43
CA GLN A 399 -9.10 -28.27 -16.91
C GLN A 399 -8.84 -28.61 -15.43
N ALA A 400 -7.57 -28.78 -15.04
CA ALA A 400 -7.21 -29.06 -13.65
C ALA A 400 -7.65 -27.95 -12.67
N ALA A 401 -7.62 -26.69 -13.09
CA ALA A 401 -8.11 -25.56 -12.30
C ALA A 401 -9.64 -25.56 -12.23
N GLN A 402 -10.32 -25.84 -13.33
CA GLN A 402 -11.79 -25.99 -13.34
C GLN A 402 -12.24 -27.14 -12.43
N ASP A 403 -11.52 -28.27 -12.44
CA ASP A 403 -11.77 -29.43 -11.59
C ASP A 403 -11.54 -29.09 -10.11
N ALA A 404 -10.46 -28.36 -9.80
CA ALA A 404 -10.17 -27.91 -8.44
C ALA A 404 -11.24 -26.95 -7.91
N TYR A 405 -11.67 -25.96 -8.72
CA TYR A 405 -12.78 -25.08 -8.38
C TYR A 405 -14.06 -25.89 -8.12
N SER A 406 -14.37 -26.85 -8.99
CA SER A 406 -15.56 -27.69 -8.88
C SER A 406 -15.52 -28.57 -7.63
N GLN A 407 -14.39 -29.21 -7.35
CA GLN A 407 -14.19 -29.98 -6.13
C GLN A 407 -14.37 -29.09 -4.90
N PHE A 408 -13.77 -27.89 -4.93
CA PHE A 408 -13.87 -26.92 -3.87
C PHE A 408 -15.34 -26.61 -3.52
N VAL A 409 -16.13 -26.19 -4.50
CA VAL A 409 -17.54 -25.81 -4.25
C VAL A 409 -18.40 -27.01 -3.87
N ASN A 410 -18.13 -28.19 -4.44
CA ASN A 410 -18.90 -29.41 -4.17
C ASN A 410 -18.66 -29.95 -2.75
N ASP A 411 -17.41 -30.03 -2.30
CA ASP A 411 -17.09 -30.55 -0.98
C ASP A 411 -17.62 -29.62 0.13
N PHE A 412 -17.58 -28.30 -0.09
CA PHE A 412 -18.21 -27.35 0.81
C PHE A 412 -19.74 -27.48 0.80
N GLY A 413 -20.36 -27.57 -0.37
CA GLY A 413 -21.81 -27.69 -0.53
C GLY A 413 -22.40 -28.95 0.11
N ASN A 414 -21.68 -30.07 0.02
CA ASN A 414 -22.12 -31.39 0.48
C ASN A 414 -21.73 -31.70 1.94
N SER A 415 -21.09 -30.76 2.63
CA SER A 415 -20.67 -30.96 4.02
C SER A 415 -21.86 -31.02 4.99
N THR A 416 -21.65 -31.65 6.15
CA THR A 416 -22.63 -31.62 7.25
C THR A 416 -22.89 -30.19 7.72
N GLU A 417 -21.85 -29.34 7.76
CA GLU A 417 -21.97 -27.94 8.15
C GLU A 417 -22.87 -27.14 7.20
N SER A 418 -22.74 -27.36 5.88
CA SER A 418 -23.62 -26.76 4.86
C SER A 418 -25.10 -27.09 5.11
N GLY A 419 -25.39 -28.36 5.39
CA GLY A 419 -26.75 -28.82 5.73
C GLY A 419 -27.29 -28.14 6.99
N GLN A 420 -26.47 -27.94 8.01
CA GLN A 420 -26.85 -27.24 9.25
C GLN A 420 -27.11 -25.75 9.03
N LEU A 421 -26.32 -25.10 8.17
CA LEU A 421 -26.44 -23.66 7.92
C LEU A 421 -27.59 -23.29 6.99
N PHE A 422 -27.80 -24.09 5.93
CA PHE A 422 -28.68 -23.71 4.82
C PHE A 422 -29.86 -24.65 4.63
N GLY A 423 -29.84 -25.85 5.20
CA GLY A 423 -30.82 -26.91 4.92
C GLY A 423 -32.27 -26.52 5.18
N GLY A 424 -32.54 -25.76 6.25
CA GLY A 424 -33.88 -25.29 6.60
C GLY A 424 -34.31 -23.96 5.95
N LEU A 425 -33.44 -23.34 5.16
CA LEU A 425 -33.67 -22.02 4.57
C LEU A 425 -34.15 -22.13 3.12
N ASN A 426 -35.00 -21.20 2.67
CA ASN A 426 -35.32 -21.04 1.25
C ASN A 426 -34.19 -20.27 0.51
N THR A 427 -34.19 -20.26 -0.82
CA THR A 427 -33.12 -19.66 -1.63
C THR A 427 -32.85 -18.19 -1.29
N VAL A 428 -33.90 -17.38 -1.09
CA VAL A 428 -33.77 -15.97 -0.70
C VAL A 428 -33.06 -15.83 0.66
N ALA A 429 -33.48 -16.60 1.66
CA ALA A 429 -32.86 -16.60 2.97
C ALA A 429 -31.41 -17.10 2.93
N ARG A 430 -31.09 -18.08 2.07
CA ARG A 430 -29.72 -18.56 1.86
C ARG A 430 -28.80 -17.48 1.27
N ILE A 431 -29.27 -16.76 0.25
CA ILE A 431 -28.50 -15.65 -0.37
C ILE A 431 -28.26 -14.54 0.66
N ASN A 432 -29.30 -14.13 1.38
CA ASN A 432 -29.16 -13.11 2.41
C ASN A 432 -28.25 -13.55 3.56
N GLN A 433 -28.24 -14.83 3.90
CA GLN A 433 -27.29 -15.38 4.87
C GLN A 433 -25.84 -15.27 4.38
N ILE A 434 -25.58 -15.52 3.09
CA ILE A 434 -24.25 -15.33 2.47
C ILE A 434 -23.82 -13.86 2.53
N TYR A 435 -24.69 -12.92 2.13
CA TYR A 435 -24.40 -11.49 2.20
C TYR A 435 -24.16 -11.02 3.64
N GLN A 436 -24.90 -11.55 4.61
CA GLN A 436 -24.69 -11.22 6.02
C GLN A 436 -23.33 -11.72 6.51
N GLN A 437 -22.93 -12.93 6.12
CA GLN A 437 -21.64 -13.51 6.50
C GLN A 437 -20.47 -12.74 5.90
N LEU A 438 -20.58 -12.38 4.62
CA LEU A 438 -19.54 -11.70 3.86
C LEU A 438 -19.42 -10.21 4.21
N PHE A 439 -20.55 -9.50 4.27
CA PHE A 439 -20.59 -8.03 4.22
C PHE A 439 -21.35 -7.39 5.39
N ASN A 440 -21.85 -8.19 6.33
CA ASN A 440 -22.67 -7.74 7.47
C ASN A 440 -23.95 -6.98 7.07
N ARG A 441 -24.48 -7.24 5.86
CA ARG A 441 -25.70 -6.63 5.35
C ARG A 441 -26.52 -7.63 4.55
N GLN A 442 -27.77 -7.29 4.27
CA GLN A 442 -28.60 -8.02 3.32
C GLN A 442 -28.17 -7.72 1.87
N ALA A 443 -28.52 -8.61 0.94
CA ALA A 443 -28.40 -8.32 -0.48
C ALA A 443 -29.30 -7.15 -0.86
N ASP A 444 -28.83 -6.30 -1.77
CA ASP A 444 -29.72 -5.35 -2.46
C ASP A 444 -30.65 -6.12 -3.41
N ASN A 445 -31.71 -5.44 -3.86
CA ASN A 445 -32.75 -6.09 -4.64
C ASN A 445 -32.24 -6.66 -5.98
N ASP A 446 -31.30 -5.98 -6.64
CA ASP A 446 -30.79 -6.40 -7.94
C ASP A 446 -29.86 -7.60 -7.80
N GLY A 447 -28.92 -7.54 -6.84
CA GLY A 447 -28.06 -8.67 -6.48
C GLY A 447 -28.86 -9.89 -6.05
N LEU A 448 -29.86 -9.70 -5.18
CA LEU A 448 -30.72 -10.79 -4.70
C LEU A 448 -31.45 -11.48 -5.87
N ASN A 449 -32.05 -10.71 -6.78
CA ASN A 449 -32.77 -11.25 -7.93
C ASN A 449 -31.82 -11.98 -8.88
N PHE A 450 -30.64 -11.44 -9.13
CA PHE A 450 -29.63 -12.08 -9.99
C PHE A 450 -29.23 -13.45 -9.45
N TRP A 451 -28.79 -13.52 -8.19
CA TRP A 451 -28.34 -14.78 -7.58
C TRP A 451 -29.49 -15.76 -7.37
N PHE A 452 -30.69 -15.27 -7.04
CA PHE A 452 -31.87 -16.11 -6.92
C PHE A 452 -32.16 -16.85 -8.23
N ASN A 453 -32.17 -16.12 -9.35
CA ASN A 453 -32.45 -16.72 -10.65
C ASN A 453 -31.37 -17.74 -11.03
N ALA A 454 -30.08 -17.39 -10.88
CA ALA A 454 -28.97 -18.29 -11.23
C ALA A 454 -28.95 -19.58 -10.39
N ILE A 455 -29.28 -19.50 -9.10
CA ILE A 455 -29.35 -20.67 -8.23
C ILE A 455 -30.60 -21.51 -8.55
N ASN A 456 -31.74 -20.86 -8.79
CA ASN A 456 -33.00 -21.56 -9.02
C ASN A 456 -33.09 -22.23 -10.40
N SER A 457 -32.38 -21.70 -11.41
CA SER A 457 -32.22 -22.35 -12.72
C SER A 457 -31.22 -23.51 -12.69
N GLY A 458 -30.38 -23.59 -11.66
CA GLY A 458 -29.29 -24.58 -11.55
C GLY A 458 -28.02 -24.18 -12.31
N ASP A 459 -27.94 -22.95 -12.82
CA ASP A 459 -26.75 -22.45 -13.52
C ASP A 459 -25.55 -22.31 -12.59
N VAL A 460 -25.80 -22.02 -11.30
CA VAL A 460 -24.77 -21.96 -10.25
C VAL A 460 -25.26 -22.65 -8.98
N SER A 461 -24.36 -23.38 -8.31
CA SER A 461 -24.66 -23.94 -6.99
C SER A 461 -24.58 -22.83 -5.92
N LEU A 462 -25.24 -23.01 -4.78
CA LEU A 462 -25.14 -22.07 -3.66
C LEU A 462 -23.69 -21.78 -3.20
N PRO A 463 -22.80 -22.79 -3.01
CA PRO A 463 -21.41 -22.53 -2.65
C PRO A 463 -20.60 -21.83 -3.74
N ALA A 464 -20.86 -22.15 -5.02
CA ALA A 464 -20.25 -21.40 -6.12
C ALA A 464 -20.71 -19.94 -6.12
N ALA A 465 -22.01 -19.68 -5.94
CA ALA A 465 -22.52 -18.32 -5.83
C ALA A 465 -21.87 -17.56 -4.66
N ALA A 466 -21.72 -18.17 -3.48
CA ALA A 466 -21.05 -17.53 -2.35
C ALA A 466 -19.60 -17.13 -2.66
N LEU A 467 -18.86 -18.00 -3.35
CA LEU A 467 -17.49 -17.74 -3.75
C LEU A 467 -17.41 -16.65 -4.83
N GLU A 468 -18.27 -16.69 -5.85
CA GLU A 468 -18.34 -15.64 -6.87
C GLU A 468 -18.72 -14.27 -6.29
N ILE A 469 -19.68 -14.23 -5.35
CA ILE A 469 -20.05 -13.00 -4.62
C ILE A 469 -18.84 -12.44 -3.86
N ALA A 470 -18.08 -13.31 -3.20
CA ALA A 470 -16.89 -12.92 -2.43
C ALA A 470 -15.78 -12.39 -3.36
N LEU A 471 -15.43 -13.13 -4.40
CA LEU A 471 -14.38 -12.75 -5.35
C LEU A 471 -14.77 -11.53 -6.20
N GLY A 472 -16.07 -11.32 -6.42
CA GLY A 472 -16.64 -10.17 -7.12
C GLY A 472 -16.89 -8.94 -6.23
N ALA A 473 -16.58 -9.00 -4.92
CA ALA A 473 -16.84 -7.90 -4.00
C ALA A 473 -16.12 -6.61 -4.40
N THR A 474 -16.74 -5.47 -4.10
CA THR A 474 -16.19 -4.14 -4.42
C THR A 474 -16.41 -3.16 -3.28
N SER A 475 -15.68 -2.04 -3.29
CA SER A 475 -15.91 -0.91 -2.38
C SER A 475 -15.93 -1.35 -0.90
N GLY A 476 -16.89 -0.86 -0.10
CA GLY A 476 -16.98 -1.20 1.32
C GLY A 476 -17.22 -2.68 1.62
N ASP A 477 -17.85 -3.44 0.71
CA ASP A 477 -18.03 -4.87 0.86
C ASP A 477 -16.69 -5.61 0.78
N LEU A 478 -15.81 -5.19 -0.14
CA LEU A 478 -14.47 -5.74 -0.26
C LEU A 478 -13.66 -5.46 1.01
N THR A 479 -13.71 -4.23 1.55
CA THR A 479 -13.02 -3.89 2.79
C THR A 479 -13.47 -4.77 3.97
N ILE A 480 -14.77 -5.00 4.12
CA ILE A 480 -15.29 -5.87 5.19
C ILE A 480 -14.83 -7.32 4.99
N LEU A 481 -14.86 -7.81 3.76
CA LEU A 481 -14.44 -9.15 3.41
C LEU A 481 -12.93 -9.37 3.65
N GLU A 482 -12.08 -8.45 3.22
CA GLU A 482 -10.62 -8.49 3.47
C GLU A 482 -10.33 -8.51 4.97
N ASN A 483 -10.99 -7.63 5.75
CA ASN A 483 -10.84 -7.65 7.21
C ASN A 483 -11.25 -8.99 7.84
N LYS A 484 -12.31 -9.63 7.33
CA LYS A 484 -12.74 -10.96 7.77
C LYS A 484 -11.73 -12.04 7.38
N ILE A 485 -11.14 -11.97 6.20
CA ILE A 485 -10.10 -12.90 5.74
C ILE A 485 -8.86 -12.76 6.61
N ASP A 486 -8.37 -11.55 6.86
CA ASP A 486 -7.21 -11.29 7.71
C ASP A 486 -7.43 -11.71 9.16
N SER A 487 -8.61 -11.41 9.71
CA SER A 487 -9.00 -11.86 11.05
C SER A 487 -9.06 -13.38 11.14
N SER A 488 -9.51 -14.05 10.08
CA SER A 488 -9.55 -15.51 9.99
C SER A 488 -8.15 -16.11 9.83
N ASN A 489 -7.26 -15.45 9.07
CA ASN A 489 -5.86 -15.82 8.96
C ASN A 489 -5.18 -15.77 10.32
N LEU A 490 -5.36 -14.68 11.06
CA LEU A 490 -4.84 -14.49 12.41
C LEU A 490 -5.38 -15.55 13.38
N PHE A 491 -6.68 -15.85 13.32
CA PHE A 491 -7.33 -16.86 14.17
C PHE A 491 -6.71 -18.25 13.97
N THR A 492 -6.69 -18.75 12.73
CA THR A 492 -6.18 -20.10 12.44
C THR A 492 -4.67 -20.22 12.71
N THR A 493 -3.89 -19.19 12.40
CA THR A 493 -2.45 -19.17 12.76
C THR A 493 -2.26 -19.18 14.27
N SER A 494 -3.09 -18.46 15.02
CA SER A 494 -3.04 -18.44 16.49
C SER A 494 -3.37 -19.79 17.10
N LEU A 495 -4.32 -20.56 16.53
CA LEU A 495 -4.59 -21.93 16.96
C LEU A 495 -3.35 -22.83 16.88
N VAL A 496 -2.59 -22.73 15.80
CA VAL A 496 -1.35 -23.49 15.58
C VAL A 496 -0.27 -23.03 16.55
N ASN A 497 -0.03 -21.72 16.64
CA ASN A 497 1.03 -21.15 17.48
C ASN A 497 0.81 -21.44 18.98
N GLN A 498 -0.45 -21.49 19.43
CA GLN A 498 -0.79 -21.83 20.81
C GLN A 498 -0.84 -23.35 21.06
N GLY A 499 -0.68 -24.19 20.04
CA GLY A 499 -0.73 -25.64 20.17
C GLY A 499 -2.13 -26.18 20.48
N VAL A 500 -3.19 -25.45 20.12
CA VAL A 500 -4.59 -25.78 20.44
C VAL A 500 -5.45 -26.04 19.20
N ALA A 501 -4.83 -26.33 18.05
CA ALA A 501 -5.51 -26.61 16.79
C ALA A 501 -6.64 -27.65 16.91
N SER A 502 -6.46 -28.69 17.72
CA SER A 502 -7.45 -29.75 17.93
C SER A 502 -8.71 -29.29 18.66
N ARG A 503 -8.71 -28.13 19.33
CA ARG A 503 -9.89 -27.58 20.01
C ARG A 503 -10.89 -26.96 19.04
N TYR A 504 -10.45 -26.62 17.83
CA TYR A 504 -11.31 -26.01 16.82
C TYR A 504 -11.98 -27.09 15.96
N ASP A 505 -12.74 -27.96 16.63
CA ASP A 505 -13.48 -29.07 16.03
C ASP A 505 -14.89 -29.19 16.63
N GLY A 506 -15.83 -29.67 15.83
CA GLY A 506 -17.22 -29.88 16.23
C GLY A 506 -18.07 -28.60 16.35
N GLN A 507 -19.39 -28.79 16.38
CA GLN A 507 -20.39 -27.73 16.18
C GLN A 507 -20.24 -26.52 17.12
N VAL A 508 -19.84 -26.74 18.38
CA VAL A 508 -19.66 -25.65 19.36
C VAL A 508 -18.49 -24.74 18.99
N ALA A 509 -17.33 -25.32 18.66
CA ALA A 509 -16.15 -24.57 18.25
C ALA A 509 -16.41 -23.80 16.94
N VAL A 510 -17.09 -24.45 16.01
CA VAL A 510 -17.48 -23.87 14.72
C VAL A 510 -18.40 -22.65 14.92
N GLY A 511 -19.36 -22.74 15.85
CA GLY A 511 -20.23 -21.64 16.26
C GLY A 511 -19.44 -20.45 16.83
N ILE A 512 -18.49 -20.70 17.73
CA ILE A 512 -17.62 -19.66 18.29
C ILE A 512 -16.84 -18.92 17.19
N GLY A 513 -16.29 -19.66 16.21
CA GLY A 513 -15.57 -19.04 15.10
C GLY A 513 -16.45 -18.15 14.23
N ARG A 514 -17.71 -18.54 14.03
CA ARG A 514 -18.70 -17.75 13.29
C ARG A 514 -19.11 -16.49 14.06
N ASP A 515 -19.36 -16.61 15.35
CA ASP A 515 -19.69 -15.48 16.22
C ASP A 515 -18.54 -14.48 16.26
N PHE A 516 -17.29 -14.95 16.38
CA PHE A 516 -16.09 -14.12 16.27
C PHE A 516 -16.08 -13.33 14.95
N LEU A 517 -16.27 -14.00 13.82
CA LEU A 517 -16.16 -13.36 12.50
C LEU A 517 -17.36 -12.46 12.16
N SER A 518 -18.51 -12.69 12.78
CA SER A 518 -19.70 -11.83 12.62
C SER A 518 -19.49 -10.42 13.18
N ASN A 519 -18.60 -10.27 14.17
CA ASN A 519 -18.26 -8.99 14.78
C ASN A 519 -17.19 -8.20 13.98
N VAL A 520 -16.60 -8.78 12.94
CA VAL A 520 -15.59 -8.12 12.11
C VAL A 520 -16.26 -7.31 11.00
N GLY A 521 -15.93 -6.02 10.92
CA GLY A 521 -16.50 -5.07 9.96
C GLY A 521 -15.41 -4.21 9.32
N LEU A 522 -15.31 -2.94 9.74
CA LEU A 522 -14.39 -1.95 9.14
C LEU A 522 -12.95 -2.03 9.65
N SER A 523 -12.62 -2.98 10.53
CA SER A 523 -11.27 -3.19 11.03
C SER A 523 -10.97 -4.67 11.24
N VAL A 524 -9.72 -5.07 11.02
CA VAL A 524 -9.19 -6.39 11.37
C VAL A 524 -9.28 -6.62 12.90
N ALA A 525 -9.57 -7.85 13.31
CA ALA A 525 -9.57 -8.24 14.72
C ALA A 525 -8.16 -8.16 15.32
N THR A 526 -8.06 -7.65 16.54
CA THR A 526 -6.80 -7.62 17.30
C THR A 526 -6.42 -9.02 17.80
N GLN A 527 -5.13 -9.23 18.08
CA GLN A 527 -4.65 -10.48 18.70
C GLN A 527 -5.35 -10.79 20.03
N ALA A 528 -5.69 -9.76 20.81
CA ALA A 528 -6.41 -9.93 22.07
C ALA A 528 -7.82 -10.51 21.85
N GLN A 529 -8.56 -9.99 20.86
CA GLN A 529 -9.89 -10.51 20.50
C GLN A 529 -9.81 -11.95 19.97
N VAL A 530 -8.80 -12.26 19.16
CA VAL A 530 -8.54 -13.64 18.69
C VAL A 530 -8.26 -14.57 19.87
N ASN A 531 -7.38 -14.17 20.81
CA ASN A 531 -7.05 -14.98 21.98
C ASN A 531 -8.28 -15.21 22.86
N THR A 532 -9.14 -14.20 23.05
CA THR A 532 -10.40 -14.36 23.78
C THR A 532 -11.30 -15.41 23.10
N ALA A 533 -11.45 -15.37 21.78
CA ALA A 533 -12.25 -16.36 21.06
C ALA A 533 -11.64 -17.77 21.15
N ILE A 534 -10.33 -17.91 20.98
CA ILE A 534 -9.63 -19.21 21.11
C ILE A 534 -9.75 -19.78 22.52
N ASN A 535 -9.66 -18.95 23.56
CA ASN A 535 -9.81 -19.38 24.95
C ASN A 535 -11.22 -19.85 25.30
N SER A 536 -12.22 -19.49 24.48
CA SER A 536 -13.60 -19.96 24.65
C SER A 536 -13.88 -21.30 23.98
N LEU A 537 -12.94 -21.84 23.21
CA LEU A 537 -13.10 -23.13 22.54
C LEU A 537 -13.22 -24.29 23.56
N PRO A 538 -13.99 -25.34 23.24
CA PRO A 538 -14.06 -26.53 24.07
C PRO A 538 -12.67 -27.13 24.32
N VAL A 539 -12.47 -27.65 25.54
CA VAL A 539 -11.21 -28.28 25.97
C VAL A 539 -11.14 -29.74 25.56
#